data_AF-A0A1L9QAB2-F1
#
_entry.id   AF-A0A1L9QAB2-F1
#
_cell.length_a   1.000
_cell.length_b   1.000
_cell.length_c   1.000
_cell.angle_alpha   90.00
_cell.angle_beta   90.00
_cell.angle_gamma   90.00
#
_symmetry.space_group_name_H-M   'P 1'
#
loop_
_entity.id
_entity.type
_entity.pdbx_description
1 polymer ?
#
loop_
_entity_poly.entity_id
_entity_poly.type
_entity_poly.pdbx_seq_one_letter_code
_entity_poly.pdbx_strand_id
1 'polypeptide(L)'
;MKETRFAELSKDWLFRAAPEDFEHRAPTMKDVRIHLRIQHGYFYIFGESSMTVNLVVWKWSEQASDKNFRRRQKLKMSDYALALANGDDQYCGQFDFSGFVGEVEAVYPGSEVEQLYVLETHDKFLVFNMPNAVCNEVIPVVGRLAMKYGLNGCQC
;
A
#
# COMPACT_ATOMS: atom_id res chain seq x y z
N MET A 1 -8.19 40.52 3.25
CA MET A 1 -9.67 40.54 3.14
C MET A 1 -9.99 40.47 1.65
N LYS A 2 -10.72 39.50 1.09
CA LYS A 2 -11.65 38.53 1.66
C LYS A 2 -11.54 37.19 0.93
N GLU A 3 -11.82 36.15 1.70
CA GLU A 3 -11.82 34.73 1.35
C GLU A 3 -12.82 34.38 0.24
N THR A 4 -12.45 33.45 -0.63
CA THR A 4 -13.38 32.75 -1.51
C THR A 4 -13.78 31.44 -0.82
N ARG A 5 -15.03 31.41 -0.32
CA ARG A 5 -15.67 30.21 0.23
C ARG A 5 -15.96 29.22 -0.90
N PHE A 6 -15.53 27.97 -0.74
CA PHE A 6 -16.09 26.86 -1.49
C PHE A 6 -17.44 26.48 -0.88
N ALA A 7 -18.50 26.60 -1.69
CA ALA A 7 -19.84 26.17 -1.37
C ALA A 7 -19.99 24.66 -1.63
N GLU A 8 -20.73 24.01 -0.75
CA GLU A 8 -21.21 22.64 -0.85
C GLU A 8 -21.96 22.41 -2.18
N LEU A 9 -21.62 21.32 -2.87
CA LEU A 9 -22.47 20.70 -3.89
C LEU A 9 -22.69 19.25 -3.45
N SER A 10 -23.83 18.99 -2.83
CA SER A 10 -25.04 18.47 -3.49
C SER A 10 -24.91 16.95 -3.67
N LYS A 11 -25.51 16.26 -2.69
CA LYS A 11 -25.98 14.88 -2.78
C LYS A 11 -27.01 14.84 -3.91
N ASP A 12 -26.75 14.09 -4.97
CA ASP A 12 -27.78 13.49 -5.82
C ASP A 12 -27.14 12.66 -6.93
N TRP A 13 -26.66 11.47 -6.60
CA TRP A 13 -26.57 10.38 -7.57
C TRP A 13 -26.87 9.03 -6.91
N LEU A 14 -27.71 8.25 -7.61
CA LEU A 14 -27.91 6.80 -7.59
C LEU A 14 -29.26 6.23 -7.05
N PHE A 15 -30.14 6.03 -8.04
CA PHE A 15 -31.09 4.94 -8.33
C PHE A 15 -32.27 4.59 -7.40
N ARG A 16 -33.43 4.57 -8.07
CA ARG A 16 -34.70 3.93 -7.69
C ARG A 16 -34.52 2.40 -7.61
N ALA A 17 -34.85 1.83 -6.46
CA ALA A 17 -35.35 0.47 -6.33
C ALA A 17 -36.70 0.53 -5.58
N ALA A 18 -37.65 -0.31 -5.95
CA ALA A 18 -39.01 -0.32 -5.42
C ALA A 18 -39.03 -0.63 -3.90
N PRO A 19 -39.93 -0.02 -3.11
CA PRO A 19 -39.82 0.00 -1.65
C PRO A 19 -40.44 -1.20 -0.91
N GLU A 20 -40.72 -2.34 -1.58
CA GLU A 20 -41.68 -3.31 -1.03
C GLU A 20 -41.09 -4.63 -0.48
N ASP A 21 -39.78 -4.89 -0.58
CA ASP A 21 -39.20 -6.19 -0.15
C ASP A 21 -38.15 -6.12 0.99
N PHE A 22 -37.99 -5.00 1.70
CA PHE A 22 -37.05 -4.92 2.83
C PHE A 22 -37.75 -5.03 4.20
N GLU A 23 -38.23 -6.23 4.51
CA GLU A 23 -38.48 -6.60 5.92
C GLU A 23 -37.13 -6.79 6.66
N HIS A 24 -36.84 -5.85 7.56
CA HIS A 24 -35.99 -5.95 8.75
C HIS A 24 -34.82 -6.95 8.79
N ARG A 25 -33.86 -6.82 7.88
CA ARG A 25 -32.46 -7.23 8.16
C ARG A 25 -31.48 -6.14 7.74
N ALA A 26 -30.60 -5.77 8.66
CA ALA A 26 -29.40 -5.01 8.31
C ALA A 26 -28.61 -5.84 7.27
N PRO A 27 -28.18 -5.25 6.15
CA PRO A 27 -27.42 -5.97 5.14
C PRO A 27 -26.14 -6.52 5.78
N THR A 28 -25.86 -7.80 5.57
CA THR A 28 -24.62 -8.39 6.04
C THR A 28 -23.50 -8.13 5.01
N MET A 29 -22.24 -8.13 5.43
CA MET A 29 -21.08 -7.90 4.53
C MET A 29 -21.03 -8.82 3.29
N LYS A 30 -21.76 -9.94 3.29
CA LYS A 30 -21.89 -10.81 2.11
C LYS A 30 -22.75 -10.19 1.00
N ASP A 31 -23.73 -9.36 1.35
CA ASP A 31 -24.73 -8.83 0.41
C ASP A 31 -24.17 -7.69 -0.45
N VAL A 32 -23.17 -6.95 0.07
CA VAL A 32 -22.48 -5.87 -0.65
C VAL A 32 -21.51 -6.40 -1.72
N ARG A 33 -21.00 -7.64 -1.57
CA ARG A 33 -19.98 -8.21 -2.46
C ARG A 33 -20.50 -8.66 -3.84
N ILE A 34 -21.81 -8.84 -4.00
CA ILE A 34 -22.37 -9.47 -5.20
C ILE A 34 -22.71 -8.46 -6.31
N HIS A 35 -22.85 -7.17 -5.99
CA HIS A 35 -23.51 -6.22 -6.90
C HIS A 35 -22.61 -5.31 -7.76
N LEU A 36 -21.29 -5.41 -7.68
CA LEU A 36 -20.39 -4.60 -8.51
C LEU A 36 -19.59 -5.48 -9.48
N ARG A 37 -20.34 -6.08 -10.40
CA ARG A 37 -19.81 -6.56 -11.68
C ARG A 37 -20.40 -5.64 -12.73
N ILE A 38 -19.55 -4.92 -13.46
CA ILE A 38 -19.65 -4.52 -14.89
C ILE A 38 -18.86 -3.20 -15.13
N GLN A 39 -17.87 -3.35 -16.01
CA GLN A 39 -17.23 -2.37 -16.91
C GLN A 39 -16.09 -1.47 -16.41
N HIS A 40 -14.88 -1.86 -16.84
CA HIS A 40 -13.70 -1.05 -17.14
C HIS A 40 -13.19 -0.10 -16.05
N GLY A 41 -12.20 -0.58 -15.29
CA GLY A 41 -11.40 0.21 -14.36
C GLY A 41 -11.29 -0.52 -13.03
N TYR A 42 -10.07 -0.95 -12.67
CA TYR A 42 -9.80 -1.61 -11.41
C TYR A 42 -9.96 -0.60 -10.26
N PHE A 43 -11.12 -0.57 -9.62
CA PHE A 43 -11.34 0.15 -8.38
C PHE A 43 -11.50 -0.86 -7.25
N TYR A 44 -10.47 -1.00 -6.42
CA TYR A 44 -10.56 -1.73 -5.16
C TYR A 44 -11.32 -0.86 -4.16
N ILE A 45 -12.55 -1.25 -3.84
CA ILE A 45 -13.39 -0.55 -2.86
C ILE A 45 -12.93 -0.97 -1.47
N PHE A 46 -11.96 -0.23 -0.93
CA PHE A 46 -11.75 -0.19 0.51
C PHE A 46 -12.94 0.56 1.12
N GLY A 47 -13.93 -0.18 1.62
CA GLY A 47 -15.05 0.38 2.37
C GLY A 47 -14.54 1.14 3.60
N GLU A 48 -15.02 2.38 3.75
CA GLU A 48 -14.78 3.31 4.86
C GLU A 48 -13.31 3.55 5.24
N SER A 49 -12.70 4.57 4.62
CA SER A 49 -11.52 5.29 5.13
C SER A 49 -10.40 4.41 5.68
N SER A 50 -10.12 3.25 5.07
CA SER A 50 -8.97 2.45 5.51
C SER A 50 -7.72 3.21 5.09
N MET A 51 -7.08 3.91 6.03
CA MET A 51 -5.76 4.46 5.77
C MET A 51 -4.87 3.31 5.31
N THR A 52 -4.29 3.46 4.13
CA THR A 52 -3.29 2.53 3.63
C THR A 52 -1.94 2.88 4.21
N VAL A 53 -1.10 1.88 4.33
CA VAL A 53 0.27 2.01 4.80
C VAL A 53 1.18 1.45 3.72
N ASN A 54 2.29 2.15 3.46
CA ASN A 54 3.31 1.66 2.56
C ASN A 54 4.46 1.09 3.38
N LEU A 55 4.88 -0.13 3.04
CA LEU A 55 6.19 -0.64 3.40
C LEU A 55 7.08 -0.58 2.16
N VAL A 56 8.09 0.28 2.21
CA VAL A 56 9.07 0.42 1.13
C VAL A 56 10.26 -0.48 1.45
N VAL A 57 10.66 -1.32 0.49
CA VAL A 57 11.79 -2.24 0.60
C VAL A 57 12.83 -1.91 -0.46
N TRP A 58 14.07 -1.70 -0.04
CA TRP A 58 15.15 -1.28 -0.95
C TRP A 58 16.54 -1.75 -0.51
N LYS A 59 17.50 -1.67 -1.42
CA LYS A 59 18.92 -1.81 -1.09
C LYS A 59 19.59 -0.43 -1.10
N TRP A 60 20.44 -0.14 -0.12
CA TRP A 60 21.31 1.04 -0.23
C TRP A 60 22.30 0.87 -1.38
N SER A 61 22.59 1.96 -2.09
CA SER A 61 23.72 2.02 -3.01
C SER A 61 25.03 1.74 -2.27
N GLU A 62 26.08 1.38 -2.99
CA GLU A 62 27.39 1.09 -2.39
C GLU A 62 27.88 2.23 -1.50
N GLN A 63 27.77 3.48 -1.97
CA GLN A 63 28.12 4.67 -1.20
C GLN A 63 27.22 4.84 0.04
N ALA A 64 25.91 4.67 -0.13
CA ALA A 64 24.96 4.82 0.96
C ALA A 64 24.93 3.64 1.93
N SER A 65 25.64 2.54 1.64
CA SER A 65 25.81 1.42 2.56
C SER A 65 26.67 1.78 3.78
N ASP A 66 27.57 2.77 3.65
CA ASP A 66 28.34 3.33 4.77
C ASP A 66 27.46 4.19 5.69
N LYS A 67 27.39 3.79 6.97
CA LYS A 67 26.65 4.52 8.01
C LYS A 67 27.18 5.95 8.21
N ASN A 68 28.50 6.15 8.10
CA ASN A 68 29.08 7.49 8.27
C ASN A 68 28.70 8.41 7.12
N PHE A 69 28.66 7.88 5.89
CA PHE A 69 28.11 8.60 4.75
C PHE A 69 26.66 9.01 4.98
N ARG A 70 25.77 8.07 5.35
CA ARG A 70 24.35 8.38 5.63
C ARG A 70 24.21 9.46 6.70
N ARG A 71 25.01 9.42 7.76
CA ARG A 71 24.99 10.43 8.82
C ARG A 71 25.43 11.81 8.32
N ARG A 72 26.49 11.89 7.50
CA ARG A 72 26.96 13.16 6.90
C ARG A 72 25.91 13.76 5.97
N GLN A 73 25.23 12.93 5.20
CA GLN A 73 24.13 13.32 4.31
C GLN A 73 22.79 13.51 5.04
N LYS A 74 22.74 13.28 6.36
CA LYS A 74 21.52 13.35 7.19
C LYS A 74 20.37 12.46 6.66
N LEU A 75 20.71 11.34 6.02
CA LEU A 75 19.72 10.39 5.48
C LEU A 75 19.06 9.62 6.63
N LYS A 76 17.81 9.96 6.93
CA LYS A 76 16.94 9.19 7.82
C LYS A 76 16.18 8.14 7.01
N MET A 77 16.00 6.96 7.61
CA MET A 77 15.32 5.83 6.95
C MET A 77 13.88 6.18 6.55
N SER A 78 13.12 6.80 7.46
CA SER A 78 11.72 7.19 7.22
C SER A 78 11.58 8.21 6.09
N ASP A 79 12.42 9.25 6.13
CA ASP A 79 12.38 10.34 5.16
C ASP A 79 12.79 9.82 3.78
N TYR A 80 13.76 8.90 3.73
CA TYR A 80 14.20 8.27 2.49
C TYR A 80 13.19 7.28 1.92
N ALA A 81 12.51 6.49 2.76
CA ALA A 81 11.43 5.62 2.32
C ALA A 81 10.26 6.42 1.72
N LEU A 82 9.90 7.54 2.34
CA LEU A 82 8.91 8.46 1.79
C LEU A 82 9.39 9.07 0.46
N ALA A 83 10.67 9.45 0.35
CA ALA A 83 11.23 9.96 -0.89
C ALA A 83 11.20 8.90 -2.02
N LEU A 84 11.54 7.65 -1.72
CA LEU A 84 11.44 6.52 -2.64
C LEU A 84 10.01 6.27 -3.11
N ALA A 85 9.03 6.32 -2.19
CA ALA A 85 7.62 6.20 -2.55
C ALA A 85 7.14 7.33 -3.49
N ASN A 86 7.86 8.47 -3.51
CA ASN A 86 7.63 9.58 -4.44
C ASN A 86 8.55 9.54 -5.68
N GLY A 87 9.34 8.46 -5.85
CA GLY A 87 10.19 8.23 -7.02
C GLY A 87 11.64 8.74 -6.92
N ASP A 88 12.09 9.21 -5.75
CA ASP A 88 13.51 9.60 -5.56
C ASP A 88 14.37 8.40 -5.14
N ASP A 89 15.14 7.89 -6.10
CA ASP A 89 15.97 6.70 -5.95
C ASP A 89 17.47 6.99 -5.87
N GLN A 90 17.89 8.22 -5.56
CA GLN A 90 19.28 8.69 -5.66
C GLN A 90 20.30 7.76 -4.97
N TYR A 91 19.95 7.22 -3.80
CA TYR A 91 20.81 6.36 -2.98
C TYR A 91 20.35 4.90 -2.99
N CYS A 92 19.51 4.51 -3.94
CA CYS A 92 19.00 3.16 -4.08
C CYS A 92 19.97 2.36 -4.95
N GLY A 93 20.41 1.21 -4.44
CA GLY A 93 21.25 0.26 -5.15
C GLY A 93 20.40 -0.67 -6.00
N GLN A 94 21.00 -1.21 -7.06
CA GLN A 94 20.41 -2.28 -7.86
C GLN A 94 20.34 -3.58 -7.05
N PHE A 95 19.26 -4.34 -7.21
CA PHE A 95 19.06 -5.62 -6.56
C PHE A 95 18.04 -6.48 -7.33
N ASP A 96 18.31 -7.79 -7.45
CA ASP A 96 17.35 -8.74 -7.98
C ASP A 96 16.37 -9.18 -6.89
N PHE A 97 15.15 -8.66 -6.95
CA PHE A 97 14.10 -8.93 -5.96
C PHE A 97 13.41 -10.28 -6.13
N SER A 98 13.68 -11.04 -7.20
CA SER A 98 12.92 -12.26 -7.53
C SER A 98 12.90 -13.28 -6.39
N GLY A 99 14.06 -13.57 -5.79
CA GLY A 99 14.16 -14.50 -4.66
C GLY A 99 13.42 -14.01 -3.41
N PHE A 100 13.52 -12.71 -3.12
CA PHE A 100 12.82 -12.10 -1.99
C PHE A 100 11.30 -12.14 -2.18
N VAL A 101 10.80 -11.76 -3.36
CA VAL A 101 9.37 -11.78 -3.69
C VAL A 101 8.83 -13.19 -3.64
N GLY A 102 9.55 -14.18 -4.18
CA GLY A 102 9.14 -15.59 -4.10
C GLY A 102 9.01 -16.11 -2.66
N GLU A 103 9.88 -15.70 -1.73
CA GLU A 103 9.72 -16.05 -0.30
C GLU A 103 8.53 -15.35 0.36
N VAL A 104 8.26 -14.10 -0.02
CA VAL A 104 7.11 -13.34 0.49
C VAL A 104 5.79 -13.96 0.00
N GLU A 105 5.72 -14.34 -1.28
CA GLU A 105 4.57 -15.05 -1.88
C GLU A 105 4.37 -16.45 -1.28
N ALA A 106 5.44 -17.14 -0.89
CA ALA A 106 5.33 -18.44 -0.21
C ALA A 106 4.70 -18.32 1.20
N VAL A 107 4.90 -17.19 1.88
CA VAL A 107 4.32 -16.93 3.20
C VAL A 107 2.91 -16.39 3.11
N TYR A 108 2.65 -15.51 2.13
CA TYR A 108 1.34 -14.94 1.87
C TYR A 108 0.84 -15.38 0.48
N PRO A 109 0.52 -16.68 0.32
CA PRO A 109 -0.03 -17.19 -0.94
C PRO A 109 -1.43 -16.62 -1.13
N GLY A 110 -1.57 -15.61 -1.99
CA GLY A 110 -2.83 -14.92 -2.21
C GLY A 110 -3.31 -15.06 -3.65
N SER A 111 -4.61 -15.29 -3.83
CA SER A 111 -5.30 -14.87 -5.06
C SER A 111 -5.45 -13.35 -5.06
N GLU A 112 -5.56 -12.70 -6.22
CA GLU A 112 -5.70 -11.23 -6.34
C GLU A 112 -6.83 -10.63 -5.46
N VAL A 113 -7.80 -11.44 -5.04
CA VAL A 113 -8.96 -11.03 -4.22
C VAL A 113 -8.70 -11.11 -2.72
N GLU A 114 -7.76 -11.95 -2.27
CA GLU A 114 -7.48 -12.20 -0.84
C GLU A 114 -6.11 -11.67 -0.40
N GLN A 115 -5.41 -10.96 -1.29
CA GLN A 115 -4.07 -10.47 -1.00
C GLN A 115 -4.10 -9.39 0.07
N LEU A 116 -3.31 -9.57 1.13
CA LEU A 116 -3.23 -8.63 2.27
C LEU A 116 -2.56 -7.30 1.89
N TYR A 117 -1.85 -7.27 0.77
CA TYR A 117 -1.15 -6.11 0.24
C TYR A 117 -1.16 -6.14 -1.29
N VAL A 118 -0.98 -4.97 -1.90
CA VAL A 118 -0.63 -4.81 -3.30
C VAL A 118 0.89 -4.58 -3.38
N LEU A 119 1.57 -5.33 -4.24
CA LEU A 119 2.99 -5.16 -4.49
C LEU A 119 3.21 -4.33 -5.75
N GLU A 120 3.83 -3.17 -5.60
CA GLU A 120 4.31 -2.34 -6.70
C GLU A 120 5.82 -2.54 -6.87
N THR A 121 6.21 -2.94 -8.08
CA THR A 121 7.61 -3.19 -8.43
C THR A 121 8.20 -2.01 -9.18
N HIS A 122 9.26 -1.42 -8.65
CA HIS A 122 10.08 -0.42 -9.34
C HIS A 122 11.45 -1.02 -9.66
N ASP A 123 12.24 -0.34 -10.51
CA ASP A 123 13.56 -0.82 -10.94
C ASP A 123 14.50 -1.12 -9.76
N LYS A 124 14.46 -0.29 -8.71
CA LYS A 124 15.42 -0.38 -7.58
C LYS A 124 14.81 -0.66 -6.22
N PHE A 125 13.49 -0.67 -6.11
CA PHE A 125 12.78 -0.83 -4.84
C PHE A 125 11.39 -1.41 -5.05
N LEU A 126 10.79 -1.85 -3.94
CA LEU A 126 9.45 -2.39 -3.90
C LEU A 126 8.59 -1.57 -2.94
N VAL A 127 7.30 -1.46 -3.24
CA VAL A 127 6.32 -0.86 -2.33
C VAL A 127 5.21 -1.88 -2.07
N PHE A 128 5.04 -2.24 -0.81
CA PHE A 128 3.92 -3.04 -0.34
C PHE A 128 2.87 -2.08 0.21
N ASN A 129 1.82 -1.82 -0.56
CA ASN A 129 0.67 -1.04 -0.11
C ASN A 129 -0.34 -1.96 0.56
N MET A 130 -0.73 -1.66 1.80
CA MET A 130 -1.65 -2.52 2.55
C MET A 130 -2.59 -1.70 3.43
N PRO A 131 -3.78 -2.23 3.77
CA PRO A 131 -4.62 -1.62 4.79
C PRO A 131 -3.89 -1.52 6.13
N ASN A 132 -4.06 -0.41 6.86
CA ASN A 132 -3.48 -0.27 8.20
C ASN A 132 -3.93 -1.39 9.17
N ALA A 133 -5.09 -2.01 8.92
CA ALA A 133 -5.59 -3.12 9.74
C ALA A 133 -4.67 -4.35 9.74
N VAL A 134 -3.89 -4.58 8.68
CA VAL A 134 -3.04 -5.76 8.51
C VAL A 134 -1.55 -5.44 8.63
N CYS A 135 -1.18 -4.16 8.78
CA CYS A 135 0.22 -3.73 8.76
C CYS A 135 1.07 -4.38 9.87
N ASN A 136 0.49 -4.53 11.07
CA ASN A 136 1.16 -5.16 12.22
C ASN A 136 1.39 -6.66 12.04
N GLU A 137 0.69 -7.30 11.11
CA GLU A 137 0.89 -8.71 10.74
C GLU A 137 1.95 -8.83 9.64
N VAL A 138 1.79 -8.05 8.57
CA VAL A 138 2.58 -8.17 7.35
C VAL A 138 3.99 -7.58 7.52
N ILE A 139 4.11 -6.36 8.09
CA ILE A 139 5.38 -5.63 8.14
C ILE A 139 6.47 -6.39 8.91
N PRO A 140 6.23 -6.98 10.10
CA PRO A 140 7.27 -7.71 10.82
C PRO A 140 7.77 -8.95 10.06
N VAL A 141 6.90 -9.60 9.30
CA VAL A 141 7.25 -10.80 8.51
C VAL A 141 8.07 -10.41 7.29
N VAL A 142 7.55 -9.48 6.46
CA VAL A 142 8.25 -8.98 5.27
C VAL A 142 9.57 -8.32 5.65
N GLY A 143 9.61 -7.56 6.75
CA GLY A 143 10.82 -6.94 7.26
C GLY A 143 11.92 -7.94 7.65
N ARG A 144 11.56 -9.05 8.32
CA ARG A 144 12.52 -10.13 8.63
C ARG A 144 13.04 -10.81 7.37
N LEU A 145 12.18 -11.06 6.39
CA LEU A 145 12.59 -11.60 5.09
C LEU A 145 13.53 -10.62 4.37
N ALA A 146 13.21 -9.33 4.34
CA ALA A 146 14.06 -8.30 3.73
C ALA A 146 15.47 -8.30 4.36
N MET A 147 15.57 -8.41 5.68
CA MET A 147 16.86 -8.50 6.38
C MET A 147 17.70 -9.70 5.95
N LYS A 148 17.10 -10.86 5.66
CA LYS A 148 17.80 -12.07 5.16
C LYS A 148 18.51 -11.80 3.83
N TYR A 149 17.93 -10.93 3.00
CA TYR A 149 18.47 -10.53 1.69
C TYR A 149 19.40 -9.30 1.76
N GLY A 150 19.66 -8.78 2.96
CA GLY A 150 20.43 -7.54 3.13
C GLY A 150 19.72 -6.32 2.53
N LEU A 151 18.38 -6.35 2.54
CA LEU A 151 17.51 -5.24 2.17
C LEU A 151 17.12 -4.44 3.42
N ASN A 152 16.66 -3.23 3.16
CA ASN A 152 16.09 -2.32 4.13
C ASN A 152 14.59 -2.31 3.94
N GLY A 153 13.84 -2.14 5.02
CA GLY A 153 12.39 -1.96 5.00
C GLY A 153 12.00 -0.82 5.94
N CYS A 154 11.13 0.08 5.49
CA CYS A 154 10.59 1.13 6.34
C CYS A 154 9.15 1.46 5.97
N GLN A 155 8.34 1.63 7.00
CA GLN A 155 6.96 2.06 6.89
C GLN A 155 6.92 3.58 6.66
N CYS A 156 6.12 4.04 5.69
CA CYS A 156 5.88 5.45 5.42
C CYS A 156 4.39 5.73 5.17
#